data_AF-S3YCA1-F1
#
_entry.id   AF-S3YCA1-F1
#
_cell.length_a   1.000
_cell.length_b   1.000
_cell.length_c   1.000
_cell.angle_alpha   90.00
_cell.angle_beta   90.00
_cell.angle_gamma   90.00
#
_symmetry.space_group_name_H-M   'P 1'
#
loop_
_entity.id
_entity.type
_entity.pdbx_description
1 polymer ?
#
loop_
_entity_poly.entity_id
_entity_poly.type
_entity_poly.pdbx_seq_one_letter_code
_entity_poly.pdbx_strand_id
1 'polypeptide(L)'
;MKANLIFFLAIFIISALFIGHFRLTFSPFSVSLPYWHRTLGVVLIVVGCLVYNIGEHISGYKKGLDKGIEIVLKELKEKQE
;
A
#
# COMPACT_ATOMS: atom_id res chain seq x y z
N MET A 1 -1.90 3.72 -20.43
CA MET A 1 -1.73 3.00 -19.15
C MET A 1 -0.30 2.49 -18.93
N LYS A 2 0.29 1.71 -19.87
CA LYS A 2 1.66 1.16 -19.72
C LYS A 2 2.77 2.22 -19.55
N ALA A 3 2.75 3.29 -20.35
CA ALA A 3 3.76 4.36 -20.27
C ALA A 3 3.76 5.09 -18.91
N ASN A 4 2.58 5.38 -18.36
CA ASN A 4 2.44 6.03 -17.05
C ASN A 4 2.99 5.12 -15.93
N LEU A 5 2.74 3.82 -16.03
CA LEU A 5 3.22 2.84 -15.05
C LEU A 5 4.75 2.74 -15.06
N ILE A 6 5.35 2.71 -16.26
CA ILE A 6 6.81 2.75 -16.43
C ILE A 6 7.40 4.05 -15.84
N PHE A 7 6.75 5.19 -16.09
CA PHE A 7 7.18 6.48 -15.56
C PHE A 7 7.14 6.53 -14.02
N PHE A 8 6.05 6.07 -13.40
CA PHE A 8 5.95 5.97 -11.94
C PHE A 8 6.99 5.01 -11.36
N LEU A 9 7.23 3.88 -12.01
CA LEU A 9 8.24 2.91 -11.58
C LEU A 9 9.65 3.51 -11.63
N ALA A 10 9.96 4.28 -12.68
CA ALA A 10 11.26 4.95 -12.81
C ALA A 10 11.48 5.97 -11.68
N ILE A 11 10.49 6.82 -11.39
CA ILE A 11 10.54 7.78 -10.28
C ILE A 11 10.74 7.05 -8.95
N PHE A 12 9.98 5.98 -8.71
CA PHE A 12 10.07 5.19 -7.50
C PHE A 12 11.49 4.62 -7.29
N ILE A 13 12.09 4.05 -8.34
CA ILE A 13 13.45 3.51 -8.28
C ILE A 13 14.48 4.62 -7.98
N ILE A 14 14.35 5.77 -8.64
CA ILE A 14 15.25 6.92 -8.42
C ILE A 14 15.14 7.42 -6.97
N SER A 15 13.93 7.58 -6.43
CA SER A 15 13.71 7.98 -5.04
C SER A 15 14.27 6.94 -4.05
N ALA A 16 14.08 5.65 -4.33
CA ALA A 16 14.59 4.57 -3.48
C ALA A 16 16.14 4.55 -3.43
N LEU A 17 16.79 4.75 -4.59
CA LEU A 17 18.25 4.86 -4.69
C LEU A 17 18.78 6.12 -3.98
N PHE A 18 18.05 7.23 -4.05
CA PHE A 18 18.40 8.46 -3.33
C PHE A 18 18.36 8.27 -1.81
N ILE A 19 17.29 7.67 -1.28
CA ILE A 19 17.15 7.38 0.17
C ILE A 19 18.23 6.40 0.65
N GLY A 20 18.61 5.44 -0.19
CA GLY A 20 19.61 4.42 0.13
C GLY A 20 21.06 4.92 0.04
N HIS A 21 21.26 6.19 -0.34
CA HIS A 21 22.55 6.76 -0.72
C HIS A 21 23.35 5.83 -1.64
N PHE A 22 22.73 5.43 -2.75
CA PHE A 22 23.39 4.61 -3.76
C PHE A 22 24.69 5.28 -4.22
N ARG A 23 25.80 4.57 -4.06
CA ARG A 23 27.12 5.00 -4.53
C ARG A 23 27.60 4.03 -5.59
N LEU A 24 27.95 4.57 -6.74
CA LEU A 24 28.56 3.86 -7.85
C LEU A 24 29.91 4.51 -8.15
N THR A 25 30.99 3.79 -7.87
CA THR A 25 32.37 4.21 -8.12
C THR A 25 32.92 3.42 -9.30
N PHE A 26 33.64 4.08 -10.21
CA PHE A 26 34.15 3.46 -11.44
C PHE A 26 35.62 3.02 -11.36
N SER A 27 36.39 3.48 -10.37
CA SER A 27 37.78 3.06 -10.17
C SER A 27 38.18 3.06 -8.69
N PRO A 28 38.38 1.89 -8.06
CA PRO A 28 37.96 0.57 -8.53
C PRO A 28 36.42 0.51 -8.72
N PHE A 29 35.94 -0.33 -9.64
CA PHE A 29 34.49 -0.48 -9.82
C PHE A 29 33.85 -1.02 -8.53
N SER A 30 32.95 -0.25 -7.93
CA SER A 30 32.30 -0.61 -6.66
C SER A 30 30.89 -0.05 -6.59
N VAL A 31 29.96 -0.89 -6.17
CA VAL A 31 28.56 -0.53 -5.91
C VAL A 31 28.32 -0.68 -4.42
N SER A 32 27.92 0.40 -3.75
CA SER A 32 27.58 0.36 -2.33
C SER A 32 26.26 1.07 -2.04
N LEU A 33 25.50 0.46 -1.13
CA LEU A 33 24.22 0.95 -0.61
C LEU A 33 24.31 1.00 0.92
N PRO A 34 25.09 1.95 1.48
CA PRO A 34 25.39 1.99 2.92
C PRO A 34 24.14 2.12 3.79
N TYR A 35 23.07 2.75 3.29
CA TYR A 35 21.84 2.99 4.04
C TYR A 35 20.61 2.29 3.45
N TRP A 36 20.79 1.13 2.80
CA TRP A 36 19.70 0.36 2.17
C TRP A 36 18.55 0.02 3.13
N HIS A 37 18.86 -0.21 4.41
CA HIS A 37 17.89 -0.49 5.46
C HIS A 37 16.88 0.65 5.66
N ARG A 38 17.27 1.91 5.40
CA ARG A 38 16.36 3.07 5.48
C ARG A 38 15.34 3.03 4.35
N THR A 39 15.79 2.76 3.14
CA THR A 39 14.91 2.59 1.97
C THR A 39 13.90 1.47 2.21
N LEU A 40 14.36 0.31 2.70
CA LEU A 40 13.47 -0.78 3.06
C LEU A 40 12.44 -0.39 4.13
N GLY A 41 12.87 0.32 5.18
CA GLY A 41 11.95 0.78 6.23
C GLY A 41 10.83 1.65 5.68
N VAL A 42 11.14 2.60 4.79
CA VAL A 42 10.13 3.46 4.16
C VAL A 42 9.18 2.64 3.29
N VAL A 43 9.70 1.72 2.47
CA VAL A 43 8.87 0.85 1.62
C VAL A 43 7.93 0.00 2.46
N LEU A 44 8.41 -0.58 3.56
CA LEU A 44 7.59 -1.39 4.47
C LEU A 44 6.48 -0.56 5.14
N ILE A 45 6.75 0.69 5.53
CA ILE A 45 5.73 1.59 6.08
C ILE A 45 4.64 1.86 5.04
N VAL A 46 5.02 2.21 3.81
CA VAL A 46 4.04 2.48 2.73
C VAL A 46 3.18 1.25 2.44
N VAL A 47 3.81 0.07 2.31
CA VAL A 47 3.09 -1.19 2.09
C VAL A 47 2.17 -1.50 3.28
N GLY A 48 2.65 -1.32 4.51
CA GLY A 48 1.86 -1.52 5.72
C GLY A 48 0.61 -0.63 5.76
N CYS A 49 0.76 0.66 5.44
CA CYS A 49 -0.35 1.60 5.34
C CYS A 49 -1.33 1.21 4.23
N LEU A 50 -0.86 0.75 3.08
CA LEU A 50 -1.73 0.29 1.99
C LEU A 50 -2.55 -0.94 2.40
N VAL A 51 -1.91 -1.94 2.99
CA VAL A 51 -2.58 -3.16 3.48
C VAL A 51 -3.59 -2.82 4.57
N TYR A 52 -3.22 -1.94 5.51
CA TYR A 52 -4.11 -1.48 6.57
C TYR A 52 -5.35 -0.80 6.01
N ASN A 53 -5.19 0.16 5.08
CA ASN A 53 -6.31 0.87 4.47
C ASN A 53 -7.26 -0.08 3.71
N ILE A 54 -6.70 -1.03 2.95
CA ILE A 54 -7.50 -2.04 2.24
C ILE A 54 -8.28 -2.90 3.25
N GLY A 55 -7.62 -3.34 4.32
CA GLY A 55 -8.24 -4.13 5.39
C GLY A 55 -9.39 -3.40 6.08
N GLU A 56 -9.17 -2.15 6.47
CA GLU A 56 -10.21 -1.30 7.06
C GLU A 56 -11.36 -1.06 6.11
N HIS A 57 -11.09 -0.84 4.83
CA HIS A 57 -12.12 -0.66 3.82
C HIS A 57 -13.02 -1.90 3.69
N ILE A 58 -12.41 -3.10 3.55
CA ILE A 58 -13.15 -4.36 3.47
C ILE A 58 -13.94 -4.63 4.76
N SER A 59 -13.32 -4.39 5.92
CA SER A 59 -13.96 -4.51 7.23
C SER A 59 -15.18 -3.59 7.36
N GLY A 60 -15.04 -2.33 6.93
CA GLY A 60 -16.11 -1.35 6.90
C GLY A 60 -17.27 -1.77 5.99
N TYR A 61 -16.96 -2.24 4.78
CA TYR A 61 -17.97 -2.77 3.84
C TYR A 61 -18.74 -3.94 4.44
N LYS A 62 -18.04 -4.91 5.04
CA LYS A 62 -18.68 -6.08 5.65
C LYS A 62 -19.61 -5.69 6.79
N LYS A 63 -19.17 -4.79 7.68
CA LYS A 63 -19.99 -4.26 8.77
C LYS A 63 -21.21 -3.50 8.27
N GLY A 64 -21.05 -2.71 7.20
CA GLY A 64 -22.17 -1.99 6.58
C GLY A 64 -23.21 -2.93 5.99
N LEU A 65 -22.76 -3.99 5.30
CA LEU A 65 -23.63 -5.00 4.72
C LEU A 65 -24.42 -5.78 5.79
N ASP A 66 -23.74 -6.21 6.86
CA ASP A 66 -24.35 -6.99 7.95
C ASP A 66 -25.45 -6.18 8.66
N LYS A 67 -25.18 -4.91 8.97
CA LYS A 67 -26.18 -3.98 9.50
C LYS A 67 -27.37 -3.78 8.56
N GLY A 68 -27.12 -3.67 7.26
CA GLY A 68 -28.17 -3.55 6.26
C GLY A 68 -29.11 -4.76 6.26
N ILE A 69 -28.53 -5.97 6.34
CA ILE A 69 -29.30 -7.22 6.43
C ILE A 69 -30.13 -7.27 7.71
N GLU A 70 -29.54 -6.88 8.85
CA GLU A 70 -30.23 -6.85 10.13
C GLU A 70 -31.46 -5.93 10.10
N ILE A 71 -31.31 -4.73 9.52
CA ILE A 71 -32.41 -3.76 9.37
C ILE A 71 -33.53 -4.35 8.50
N VAL A 72 -33.18 -4.92 7.34
CA VAL A 72 -34.17 -5.51 6.42
C VAL A 72 -34.92 -6.68 7.07
N LEU A 73 -34.21 -7.56 7.79
CA LEU A 73 -34.84 -8.68 8.50
C LEU A 73 -35.79 -8.20 9.61
N LYS A 74 -35.44 -7.11 10.30
CA LYS A 74 -36.29 -6.51 11.33
C LYS A 74 -37.58 -5.95 10.72
N GLU A 75 -37.47 -5.15 9.65
CA GLU A 75 -38.65 -4.59 8.96
C GLU A 75 -39.55 -5.68 8.38
N LEU A 76 -38.97 -6.77 7.87
CA LEU A 76 -39.74 -7.90 7.36
C LEU A 76 -40.54 -8.61 8.46
N LYS A 77 -39.98 -8.78 9.65
CA LYS A 77 -40.70 -9.36 10.80
C LYS A 77 -41.84 -8.47 11.26
N GLU A 78 -41.60 -7.16 11.39
CA GLU A 78 -42.62 -6.18 11.80
C GLU A 78 -43.78 -6.07 10.79
N LYS A 79 -43.57 -6.41 9.52
CA LYS A 79 -44.64 -6.46 8.50
C LYS A 79 -45.39 -7.79 8.44
N GLN A 80 -44.89 -8.84 9.09
CA GLN A 80 -45.49 -10.18 9.10
C GLN A 80 -46.32 -10.43 10.37
N GLU A 81 -46.11 -9.63 11.43
CA GLU A 81 -47.02 -9.47 12.59
C GLU A 81 -48.13 -8.45 12.30
#